data_AF-A0A1H8SLA2-F1
#
_entry.id   AF-A0A1H8SLA2-F1
#
_cell.length_a   1.000
_cell.length_b   1.000
_cell.length_c   1.000
_cell.angle_alpha   90.00
_cell.angle_beta   90.00
_cell.angle_gamma   90.00
#
_symmetry.space_group_name_H-M   'P 1'
#
loop_
_entity.id
_entity.type
_entity.pdbx_description
1 polymer ?
#
loop_
_entity_poly.entity_id
_entity_poly.type
_entity_poly.pdbx_seq_one_letter_code
_entity_poly.pdbx_strand_id
1 'polypeptide(L)' 'MDYLSYEKRLNYVLELIQKKRFRSVEDTALKFGCSTRTVKRMLSHLREKGYDVRYDRLEKKYYIYLPE' A
#
# COMPACT_ATOMS: atom_id res chain seq x y z
N MET A 1 11.95 -0.34 16.58
CA MET A 1 10.97 -0.45 15.47
C MET A 1 9.64 -0.80 16.11
N ASP A 2 8.89 0.21 16.52
CA ASP A 2 7.60 0.01 17.18
C ASP A 2 6.59 -0.60 16.21
N TYR A 3 6.14 -1.81 16.53
CA TYR A 3 5.12 -2.54 15.80
C TYR A 3 3.86 -1.69 15.54
N LEU A 4 3.48 -0.86 16.51
CA LEU A 4 2.36 0.07 16.40
C LEU A 4 2.47 1.03 15.22
N SER A 5 3.69 1.48 14.89
CA SER A 5 3.89 2.39 13.76
C SER A 5 3.84 1.66 12.42
N TYR A 6 4.22 0.38 12.38
CA TYR A 6 4.13 -0.41 11.15
C TYR A 6 2.68 -0.70 10.76
N GLU A 7 1.86 -1.16 11.71
CA GLU A 7 0.44 -1.41 11.46
C GLU A 7 -0.34 -0.13 11.11
N LYS A 8 -0.07 0.98 11.81
CA LYS A 8 -0.68 2.28 11.44
C LYS A 8 -0.33 2.69 10.02
N ARG A 9 0.93 2.51 9.59
CA ARG A 9 1.34 2.78 8.21
C ARG A 9 0.66 1.85 7.22
N LEU A 10 0.55 0.56 7.55
CA LEU A 10 -0.15 -0.43 6.72
C LEU A 10 -1.62 -0.03 6.51
N ASN A 11 -2.32 0.32 7.58
CA ASN A 11 -3.71 0.78 7.52
C ASN A 11 -3.86 2.10 6.77
N TYR A 12 -2.92 3.04 6.93
CA TYR A 12 -2.95 4.29 6.18
C TYR A 12 -2.71 4.05 4.68
N VAL A 13 -1.81 3.15 4.30
CA VAL A 13 -1.62 2.73 2.90
C VAL A 13 -2.91 2.12 2.36
N LEU A 14 -3.55 1.23 3.12
CA LEU A 14 -4.83 0.64 2.75
C LEU A 14 -5.90 1.72 2.52
N GLU A 15 -6.06 2.66 3.44
CA GLU A 15 -7.00 3.78 3.30
C GLU A 15 -6.71 4.65 2.07
N LEU A 16 -5.43 4.92 1.78
CA LEU A 16 -5.05 5.68 0.59
C LEU A 16 -5.44 4.95 -0.70
N ILE A 17 -5.24 3.64 -0.75
CA ILE A 17 -5.60 2.84 -1.93
C ILE A 17 -7.13 2.74 -2.05
N GLN A 18 -7.86 2.55 -0.94
CA GLN A 18 -9.33 2.57 -0.89
C GLN A 18 -9.90 3.90 -1.38
N LYS A 19 -9.32 5.02 -0.93
CA LYS A 19 -9.73 6.38 -1.34
C LYS A 19 -9.26 6.75 -2.75
N LYS A 20 -8.65 5.82 -3.51
CA LYS A 20 -8.02 6.05 -4.83
C LYS A 20 -7.02 7.22 -4.82
N ARG A 21 -6.43 7.53 -3.66
CA ARG A 21 -5.40 8.56 -3.45
C ARG A 21 -3.99 7.99 -3.49
N PHE A 22 -3.84 6.67 -3.57
CA PHE A 22 -2.57 6.03 -3.78
C PHE A 22 -2.07 6.28 -5.20
N ARG A 23 -1.08 7.16 -5.32
CA ARG A 23 -0.47 7.50 -6.61
C ARG A 23 0.53 6.43 -7.04
N SER A 24 1.59 6.28 -6.25
CA SER A 24 2.72 5.40 -6.57
C SER A 24 3.37 4.86 -5.31
N VAL A 25 4.07 3.74 -5.44
CA VAL A 25 4.89 3.14 -4.38
C VAL A 25 6.00 4.10 -3.95
N GLU A 26 6.57 4.84 -4.90
CA GLU A 26 7.65 5.82 -4.67
C GLU A 26 7.16 7.05 -3.90
N ASP A 27 6.02 7.62 -4.28
CA ASP A 27 5.39 8.74 -3.58
C ASP A 27 5.04 8.36 -2.14
N THR A 28 4.50 7.15 -1.98
CA THR A 28 4.17 6.58 -0.67
C THR A 28 5.44 6.35 0.16
N ALA A 29 6.48 5.79 -0.44
CA ALA A 29 7.78 5.58 0.19
C ALA A 29 8.40 6.90 0.67
N LEU A 30 8.38 7.94 -0.17
CA LEU A 30 8.81 9.31 0.17
C LEU A 30 8.01 9.86 1.34
N LYS A 31 6.67 9.77 1.28
CA LYS A 31 5.78 10.29 2.31
C LYS A 31 5.95 9.63 3.67
N PHE A 32 6.27 8.34 3.70
CA PHE A 32 6.56 7.60 4.92
C PHE A 32 8.04 7.63 5.33
N GLY A 33 8.92 8.22 4.51
CA GLY A 33 10.36 8.18 4.71
C GLY A 33 10.93 6.75 4.74
N CYS A 34 10.34 5.83 3.97
CA CYS A 34 10.73 4.43 3.93
C CYS A 34 11.14 4.00 2.52
N SER A 35 11.83 2.87 2.39
CA SER A 35 12.22 2.36 1.07
C SER A 35 11.00 1.82 0.31
N THR A 36 11.01 1.93 -1.02
CA THR A 36 10.00 1.30 -1.90
C THR A 36 9.84 -0.19 -1.64
N ARG A 37 10.92 -0.89 -1.25
CA ARG A 37 10.91 -2.28 -0.81
C ARG A 37 9.99 -2.53 0.39
N THR A 38 9.96 -1.61 1.35
CA THR A 38 9.09 -1.69 2.54
C THR A 38 7.62 -1.53 2.14
N VAL A 39 7.32 -0.60 1.24
CA VAL A 39 5.95 -0.43 0.72
C VAL A 39 5.52 -1.67 -0.09
N LYS A 40 6.40 -2.24 -0.93
CA LYS A 40 6.10 -3.51 -1.63
C LYS A 40 5.83 -4.67 -0.66
N ARG A 41 6.57 -4.74 0.45
CA ARG A 41 6.30 -5.70 1.54
C ARG A 41 4.94 -5.45 2.18
N MET A 42 4.60 -4.20 2.48
CA MET A 42 3.28 -3.82 3.00
C MET A 42 2.16 -4.25 2.06
N LEU A 43 2.29 -4.00 0.75
CA LEU A 43 1.33 -4.44 -0.25
C LEU A 43 1.21 -5.97 -0.32
N SER A 44 2.32 -6.69 -0.17
CA SER A 44 2.31 -8.16 -0.12
C SER A 44 1.54 -8.66 1.11
N HIS A 45 1.77 -8.03 2.27
CA HIS A 45 1.04 -8.34 3.49
C HIS A 45 -0.45 -8.05 3.39
N LEU A 46 -0.84 -6.99 2.66
CA LEU A 46 -2.23 -6.72 2.34
C LEU A 46 -2.83 -7.84 1.47
N ARG A 47 -2.10 -8.37 0.49
CA ARG A 47 -2.55 -9.53 -0.28
C ARG A 47 -2.71 -10.78 0.59
N GLU A 48 -1.78 -11.03 1.50
CA GLU A 48 -1.88 -12.14 2.46
C GLU A 48 -3.09 -11.99 3.40
N LYS A 49 -3.48 -10.76 3.73
CA LYS A 49 -4.70 -10.47 4.49
C LYS A 49 -6.01 -10.64 3.70
N GLY A 50 -5.95 -10.95 2.40
CA GLY A 50 -7.11 -11.15 1.54
C GLY A 50 -7.52 -9.93 0.72
N TYR A 51 -6.72 -8.86 0.70
CA TYR A 51 -6.97 -7.71 -0.17
C TYR A 51 -6.38 -7.94 -1.57
N ASP A 52 -7.16 -7.84 -2.64
CA ASP A 52 -6.66 -8.04 -4.00
C ASP A 52 -5.99 -6.76 -4.53
N VAL A 53 -4.70 -6.60 -4.23
CA VAL A 53 -3.88 -5.46 -4.70
C VAL A 53 -3.29 -5.77 -6.07
N ARG A 54 -3.87 -5.15 -7.11
CA ARG A 54 -3.42 -5.24 -8.50
C ARG A 54 -2.61 -4.02 -8.92
N TYR A 55 -1.57 -4.26 -9.71
CA TYR A 55 -0.81 -3.20 -10.34
C TYR A 55 -1.29 -3.01 -11.78
N ASP A 56 -1.74 -1.81 -12.09
CA ASP A 56 -2.08 -1.42 -13.45
C ASP A 56 -0.84 -0.84 -14.15
N ARG A 57 -0.42 -1.46 -15.25
CA ARG A 57 0.77 -1.04 -16.02
C ARG A 57 0.49 0.19 -16.89
N LEU A 58 -0.75 0.38 -17.34
CA LEU A 58 -1.14 1.49 -18.22
C LEU A 58 -1.12 2.80 -17.44
N GLU A 59 -1.67 2.78 -16.22
CA GLU A 59 -1.68 3.95 -15.34
C GLU A 59 -0.46 4.03 -14.42
N LYS A 60 0.33 2.96 -14.33
CA LYS A 60 1.42 2.79 -13.35
C LYS A 60 0.95 2.95 -11.90
N LYS A 61 -0.33 2.66 -11.63
CA LYS A 61 -0.98 2.81 -10.33
C LYS A 61 -1.29 1.45 -9.70
N TYR A 62 -1.49 1.45 -8.39
CA TYR A 62 -1.97 0.29 -7.66
C TYR A 62 -3.44 0.47 -7.30
N TYR A 63 -4.22 -0.57 -7.56
CA TYR A 63 -5.63 -0.65 -7.24
C TYR A 63 -5.85 -1.76 -6.22
N ILE A 64 -6.76 -1.51 -5.28
CA ILE A 64 -7.24 -2.53 -4.34
C ILE A 64 -8.66 -2.92 -4.78
N TYR A 65 -8.86 -4.22 -4.96
CA TYR A 65 -10.16 -4.82 -5.12
C TYR A 65 -10.45 -5.50 -3.78
N LEU A 66 -11.37 -4.92 -3.01
CA LEU A 66 -11.88 -5.56 -1.82
C LEU A 66 -12.88 -6.64 -2.25
N PRO A 67 -12.80 -7.86 -1.72
CA PRO A 67 -13.97 -8.71 -1.66
C PRO A 67 -14.97 -8.05 -0.69
N GLU A 68 -16.20 -7.83 -1.16
CA GLU A 68 -17.35 -7.43 -0.33
C GLU A 68 -17.68 -8.48 0.75
#